data_AF-A0A924A825-F1
#
_entry.id   AF-A0A924A825-F1
#
_cell.length_a   1.000
_cell.length_b   1.000
_cell.length_c   1.000
_cell.angle_alpha   90.00
_cell.angle_beta   90.00
_cell.angle_gamma   90.00
#
_symmetry.space_group_name_H-M   'P 1'
#
loop_
_entity.id
_entity.type
_entity.pdbx_description
1 polymer ?
#
loop_
_entity_poly.entity_id
_entity_poly.type
_entity_poly.pdbx_seq_one_letter_code
_entity_poly.pdbx_strand_id
1 'polypeptide(L)'
;MYKNLQRFICVAVTSVLIASSCKKADSNIIEPVTPGNTGTDSLGNIIAPAGFNYTTTKDVTFSITVLAPDNTPIANIPINILDKAADIGGTILFTALTGSDGKISGTVKLPSYMDAAVVDPAYTGIMRNAAVSIVNNTIAGTIGGNAGYAGNVIPNSPLSGRVALGVSGTTLRPMIFYSYIGTYDSQGKPNYLEPVNQVISNTLLTNLNASLPEGRAVSIYHPTYLLQNVETNLNIASASDVYFTFVSEGAGFRNSIAYFTYPTGTPPQNTSQIDSLHIILPNASLNGSGGSLLSGNTIRLGSFAAGTSIGFALLANAWSGTAVGSGY
;
A
#
# COMPACT_ATOMS: atom_id res chain seq x y z
N MET A 1 51.28 0.52 73.70
CA MET A 1 51.95 1.31 74.75
C MET A 1 52.31 2.66 74.15
N TYR A 2 51.64 3.72 74.62
CA TYR A 2 51.86 5.18 74.47
C TYR A 2 52.71 5.72 73.30
N LYS A 3 52.07 6.43 72.35
CA LYS A 3 52.05 7.90 72.17
C LYS A 3 53.38 8.52 71.71
N ASN A 4 53.38 9.11 70.50
CA ASN A 4 53.52 10.56 70.39
C ASN A 4 53.03 11.11 69.04
N LEU A 5 52.39 12.28 69.15
CA LEU A 5 51.59 13.00 68.17
C LEU A 5 52.20 14.41 68.02
N GLN A 6 52.53 14.85 66.81
CA GLN A 6 52.64 16.27 66.42
C GLN A 6 52.70 16.32 64.87
N ARG A 7 51.57 16.52 64.18
CA ARG A 7 50.94 17.79 63.74
C ARG A 7 51.45 18.32 62.39
N PHE A 8 50.54 18.25 61.41
CA PHE A 8 50.25 19.17 60.30
C PHE A 8 51.32 19.49 59.25
N ILE A 9 51.03 19.13 57.99
CA ILE A 9 50.72 20.09 56.91
C ILE A 9 49.98 19.33 55.79
N CYS A 10 48.78 19.80 55.45
CA CYS A 10 48.01 19.39 54.28
C CYS A 10 48.59 20.04 53.02
N VAL A 11 48.92 19.25 52.00
CA VAL A 11 48.88 19.73 50.60
C VAL A 11 48.24 18.62 49.75
N ALA A 12 46.97 18.80 49.42
CA ALA A 12 46.29 18.03 48.39
C ALA A 12 46.74 18.59 47.03
N VAL A 13 47.45 17.77 46.25
CA VAL A 13 47.80 18.10 44.85
C VAL A 13 46.63 17.66 43.98
N THR A 14 45.81 18.63 43.58
CA THR A 14 44.74 18.44 42.60
C THR A 14 45.33 18.59 41.19
N SER A 15 45.37 17.51 40.43
CA SER A 15 45.83 17.48 39.05
C SER A 15 44.80 18.17 38.14
N VAL A 16 45.08 19.39 37.69
CA VAL A 16 44.32 20.08 36.63
C VAL A 16 44.90 19.67 35.28
N LEU A 17 44.18 18.83 34.54
CA LEU A 17 44.46 18.52 33.14
C LEU A 17 43.96 19.68 32.25
N ILE A 18 44.87 20.54 31.81
CA ILE A 18 44.61 21.53 30.76
C ILE A 18 44.83 20.83 29.41
N ALA A 19 43.75 20.53 28.70
CA ALA A 19 43.84 20.13 27.30
C ALA A 19 44.10 21.36 26.44
N SER A 20 45.35 21.55 26.02
CA SER A 20 45.73 22.51 24.98
C SER A 20 45.25 22.00 23.61
N SER A 21 44.25 22.68 23.03
CA SER A 21 43.87 22.48 21.64
C SER A 21 44.95 23.05 20.72
N CYS A 22 45.61 22.19 19.95
CA CYS A 22 46.48 22.60 18.85
C CYS A 22 45.63 23.25 17.75
N LYS A 23 45.66 24.59 17.65
CA LYS A 23 45.28 25.25 16.39
C LYS A 23 46.41 25.05 15.39
N LYS A 24 46.09 24.41 14.26
CA LYS A 24 46.96 24.38 13.08
C LYS A 24 47.21 25.82 12.62
N ALA A 25 48.47 26.23 12.58
CA ALA A 25 48.86 27.52 12.02
C ALA A 25 48.96 27.38 10.50
N ASP A 26 47.97 27.91 9.77
CA ASP A 26 48.07 28.08 8.33
C ASP A 26 48.84 29.37 8.05
N SER A 27 50.16 29.25 7.87
CA SER A 27 51.01 30.31 7.34
C SER A 27 50.79 30.44 5.84
N ASN A 28 49.76 31.19 5.45
CA ASN A 28 49.61 32.01 4.24
C ASN A 28 48.13 32.39 4.09
N ILE A 29 47.65 33.28 4.96
CA ILE A 29 46.37 33.97 4.73
C ILE A 29 46.70 35.17 3.83
N ILE A 30 46.33 35.07 2.56
CA ILE A 30 45.99 36.26 1.78
C ILE A 30 44.76 36.82 2.49
N GLU A 31 44.87 38.00 3.10
CA GLU A 31 43.70 38.66 3.67
C GLU A 31 42.62 38.75 2.58
N PRO A 32 41.38 38.32 2.84
CA PRO A 32 40.33 38.48 1.86
C PRO A 32 40.18 39.99 1.62
N VAL A 33 40.43 40.42 0.39
CA VAL A 33 40.02 41.76 -0.06
C VAL A 33 38.52 41.82 0.19
N THR A 34 38.10 42.60 1.18
CA THR A 34 36.70 42.86 1.48
C THR A 34 36.09 43.51 0.25
N PRO A 35 35.21 42.84 -0.51
CA PRO A 35 34.31 43.60 -1.37
C PRO A 35 33.45 44.38 -0.37
N GLY A 36 33.50 45.71 -0.39
CA GLY A 36 32.70 46.59 0.47
C GLY A 36 31.20 46.52 0.17
N ASN A 37 30.64 45.31 0.15
CA ASN A 37 29.24 45.02 0.00
C ASN A 37 28.72 44.59 1.38
N THR A 38 28.14 45.55 2.10
CA THR A 38 27.57 45.37 3.43
C THR A 38 26.49 44.28 3.49
N GLY A 39 25.93 43.88 2.34
CA GLY A 39 25.00 42.76 2.24
C GLY A 39 25.64 41.38 2.40
N THR A 40 26.88 41.17 1.94
CA THR A 40 27.55 39.84 2.01
C THR A 40 28.21 39.59 3.36
N ASP A 41 28.76 40.62 4.00
CA ASP A 41 29.33 40.51 5.36
C ASP A 41 28.25 40.24 6.41
N SER A 42 27.02 40.70 6.16
CA SER A 42 25.85 40.44 7.00
C SER A 42 25.40 38.97 6.97
N LEU A 43 25.68 38.23 5.89
CA LEU A 43 25.34 36.81 5.76
C LEU A 43 26.34 35.90 6.49
N GLY A 44 27.61 36.31 6.58
CA GLY A 44 28.66 35.59 7.32
C GLY A 44 28.51 35.65 8.85
N ASN A 45 27.76 36.63 9.35
CA ASN A 45 27.46 36.83 10.78
C ASN A 45 26.07 36.33 11.21
N ILE A 46 25.36 35.58 10.35
CA ILE A 46 24.09 34.95 10.74
C ILE A 46 24.39 33.76 11.66
N ILE A 47 24.39 34.03 12.97
CA ILE A 47 24.39 33.00 14.00
C ILE A 47 22.94 32.51 14.12
N ALA A 48 22.70 31.22 13.94
CA ALA A 48 21.36 30.69 14.14
C ALA A 48 20.88 30.98 15.57
N PRO A 49 19.58 31.27 15.76
CA PRO A 49 19.04 31.60 17.06
C PRO A 49 19.41 30.55 18.12
N ALA A 50 19.66 30.99 19.36
CA ALA A 50 19.86 30.07 20.47
C ALA A 50 18.63 29.14 20.60
N GLY A 51 18.83 27.83 20.48
CA GLY A 51 17.76 26.83 20.45
C GLY A 51 17.34 26.36 19.04
N PHE A 52 17.96 26.87 17.98
CA PHE A 52 17.76 26.33 16.62
C PHE A 52 18.21 24.86 16.56
N ASN A 53 17.27 23.98 16.27
CA ASN A 53 17.53 22.55 16.16
C ASN A 53 17.71 22.16 14.69
N TYR A 54 18.93 21.77 14.31
CA TYR A 54 19.27 21.29 12.96
C TYR A 54 18.89 19.82 12.71
N THR A 55 18.23 19.14 13.66
CA THR A 55 17.89 17.73 13.52
C THR A 55 16.88 17.56 12.38
N THR A 56 17.34 16.93 11.30
CA THR A 56 16.55 16.61 10.10
C THR A 56 15.78 15.30 10.22
N THR A 57 15.84 14.65 11.39
CA THR A 57 15.19 13.38 11.69
C THR A 57 14.41 13.46 12.99
N LYS A 58 13.44 12.57 13.15
CA LYS A 58 12.67 12.39 14.38
C LYS A 58 12.49 10.90 14.65
N ASP A 59 12.48 10.55 15.93
CA ASP A 59 12.09 9.21 16.35
C ASP A 59 10.57 9.09 16.24
N VAL A 60 10.12 8.10 15.47
CA VAL A 60 8.70 7.83 15.24
C VAL A 60 8.39 6.43 15.75
N THR A 61 7.44 6.34 16.67
CA THR A 61 6.90 5.06 17.13
C THR A 61 5.92 4.54 16.10
N PHE A 62 5.91 3.24 15.84
CA PHE A 62 4.86 2.61 15.05
C PHE A 62 4.13 1.55 15.88
N SER A 63 2.82 1.43 15.64
CA SER A 63 1.93 0.43 16.22
C SER A 63 0.85 0.09 15.20
N ILE A 64 1.09 -0.91 14.37
CA ILE A 64 0.18 -1.33 13.29
C ILE A 64 -0.45 -2.67 13.66
N THR A 65 -1.75 -2.80 13.41
CA THR A 65 -2.47 -4.07 13.46
C THR A 65 -2.86 -4.49 12.04
N VAL A 66 -2.72 -5.77 11.71
CA VAL A 66 -3.13 -6.35 10.42
C VAL A 66 -4.12 -7.48 10.67
N LEU A 67 -5.30 -7.35 10.07
CA LEU A 67 -6.42 -8.27 10.26
C LEU A 67 -6.93 -8.80 8.92
N ALA A 68 -7.27 -10.08 8.87
CA ALA A 68 -8.04 -10.66 7.78
C ALA A 68 -9.46 -10.04 7.72
N PRO A 69 -10.19 -10.18 6.60
CA PRO A 69 -11.54 -9.65 6.44
C PRO A 69 -12.54 -10.11 7.50
N ASP A 70 -12.32 -11.29 8.10
CA ASP A 70 -13.11 -11.83 9.21
C ASP A 70 -12.69 -11.28 10.60
N ASN A 71 -11.84 -10.24 10.62
CA ASN A 71 -11.20 -9.62 11.79
C ASN A 71 -10.22 -10.52 12.55
N THR A 72 -9.85 -11.69 12.01
CA THR A 72 -8.81 -12.51 12.64
C THR A 72 -7.41 -11.90 12.42
N PRO A 73 -6.51 -11.93 13.42
CA PRO A 73 -5.16 -11.41 13.23
C PRO A 73 -4.32 -12.24 12.25
N ILE A 74 -3.51 -11.57 11.42
CA ILE A 74 -2.60 -12.25 10.50
C ILE A 74 -1.18 -12.20 11.03
N ALA A 75 -0.65 -13.38 11.39
CA ALA A 75 0.66 -13.54 11.99
C ALA A 75 1.76 -13.90 10.96
N ASN A 76 3.01 -13.61 11.32
CA ASN A 76 4.22 -14.03 10.61
C ASN A 76 4.32 -13.52 9.15
N ILE A 77 3.75 -12.34 8.86
CA ILE A 77 3.89 -11.70 7.55
C ILE A 77 4.79 -10.46 7.64
N PRO A 78 5.63 -10.20 6.61
CA PRO A 78 6.45 -9.00 6.57
C PRO A 78 5.60 -7.77 6.27
N ILE A 79 5.79 -6.73 7.09
CA ILE A 79 5.19 -5.41 6.92
C ILE A 79 6.31 -4.43 6.65
N ASN A 80 6.23 -3.75 5.51
CA ASN A 80 7.16 -2.69 5.15
C ASN A 80 6.57 -1.33 5.54
N ILE A 81 7.42 -0.45 6.09
CA ILE A 81 7.14 0.98 6.23
C ILE A 81 7.99 1.69 5.18
N LEU A 82 7.35 2.46 4.31
CA LEU A 82 7.97 3.16 3.18
C LEU A 82 7.70 4.66 3.25
N ASP A 83 8.50 5.45 2.55
CA ASP A 83 8.25 6.89 2.35
C ASP A 83 7.06 7.16 1.41
N LYS A 84 6.85 6.29 0.43
CA LYS A 84 5.71 6.22 -0.48
C LYS A 84 5.58 4.79 -1.03
N ALA A 85 4.52 4.50 -1.78
CA ALA A 85 4.30 3.19 -2.36
C ALA A 85 5.44 2.78 -3.30
N ALA A 86 5.79 1.49 -3.28
CA ALA A 86 6.85 0.92 -4.12
C ALA A 86 6.59 1.15 -5.61
N ASP A 87 5.31 1.09 -6.02
CA ASP A 87 4.84 1.27 -7.41
C ASP A 87 5.17 2.65 -7.98
N ILE A 88 5.41 3.65 -7.12
CA ILE A 88 5.80 5.02 -7.50
C ILE A 88 7.23 5.36 -7.05
N GLY A 89 8.07 4.33 -6.90
CA GLY A 89 9.49 4.44 -6.57
C GLY A 89 9.78 4.75 -5.11
N GLY A 90 8.95 4.23 -4.20
CA GLY A 90 9.18 4.34 -2.75
C GLY A 90 10.35 3.49 -2.25
N THR A 91 10.92 3.90 -1.13
CA THR A 91 12.02 3.23 -0.44
C THR A 91 11.53 2.64 0.88
N ILE A 92 11.95 1.40 1.16
CA ILE A 92 11.68 0.75 2.44
C ILE A 92 12.53 1.42 3.52
N LEU A 93 11.87 1.98 4.53
CA LEU A 93 12.48 2.61 5.69
C LEU A 93 12.64 1.63 6.85
N PHE A 94 11.72 0.67 6.95
CA PHE A 94 11.72 -0.35 7.98
C PHE A 94 10.91 -1.58 7.56
N THR A 95 11.28 -2.76 8.08
CA THR A 95 10.52 -4.01 7.92
C THR A 95 10.39 -4.71 9.27
N ALA A 96 9.18 -5.17 9.60
CA ALA A 96 8.91 -6.04 10.75
C ALA A 96 7.99 -7.19 10.38
N LEU A 97 8.00 -8.26 11.18
CA LEU A 97 7.07 -9.37 11.07
C LEU A 97 5.92 -9.20 12.07
N THR A 98 4.69 -9.44 11.63
CA THR A 98 3.55 -9.45 12.57
C THR A 98 3.69 -10.55 13.60
N GLY A 99 3.39 -10.23 14.86
CA GLY A 99 3.23 -11.21 15.94
C GLY A 99 1.98 -12.08 15.76
N SER A 100 1.78 -13.03 16.67
CA SER A 100 0.58 -13.89 16.70
C SER A 100 -0.72 -13.10 16.89
N ASP A 101 -0.65 -11.88 17.40
CA ASP A 101 -1.75 -10.94 17.57
C ASP A 101 -1.96 -10.03 16.34
N GLY A 102 -1.24 -10.29 15.24
CA GLY A 102 -1.30 -9.52 14.00
C GLY A 102 -0.68 -8.13 14.10
N LYS A 103 0.13 -7.85 15.12
CA LYS A 103 0.68 -6.51 15.36
C LYS A 103 2.17 -6.42 15.07
N ILE A 104 2.57 -5.22 14.70
CA ILE A 104 3.98 -4.77 14.75
C ILE A 104 4.07 -3.51 15.60
N SER A 105 5.14 -3.39 16.39
CA SER A 105 5.43 -2.18 17.14
C SER A 105 6.93 -1.94 17.29
N GLY A 106 7.33 -0.68 17.38
CA GLY A 106 8.72 -0.30 17.56
C GLY A 106 8.96 1.17 17.29
N THR A 107 10.22 1.55 17.07
CA THR A 107 10.63 2.92 16.77
C THR A 107 11.53 2.93 15.55
N VAL A 108 11.31 3.90 14.66
CA VAL A 108 12.11 4.14 13.45
C VAL A 108 12.49 5.61 13.37
N LYS A 109 13.72 5.91 12.93
CA LYS A 109 14.17 7.28 12.64
C LYS A 109 13.72 7.67 11.25
N LEU A 110 12.85 8.67 11.16
CA LEU A 110 12.33 9.19 9.90
C LEU A 110 12.76 10.65 9.68
N PRO A 111 12.88 11.12 8.43
CA PRO A 111 13.02 12.54 8.15
C PRO A 111 11.94 13.38 8.84
N SER A 112 12.31 14.53 9.40
CA SER A 112 11.42 15.36 10.20
C SER A 112 10.25 15.93 9.39
N TYR A 113 10.44 16.13 8.08
CA TYR A 113 9.44 16.64 7.15
C TYR A 113 8.30 15.66 6.85
N MET A 114 8.47 14.35 7.10
CA MET A 114 7.42 13.36 6.80
C MET A 114 6.24 13.53 7.77
N ASP A 115 5.05 13.75 7.22
CA ASP A 115 3.78 13.82 7.94
C ASP A 115 2.94 12.54 7.82
N ALA A 116 3.33 11.64 6.91
CA ALA A 116 2.75 10.33 6.73
C ALA A 116 3.82 9.32 6.27
N ALA A 117 3.53 8.04 6.40
CA ALA A 117 4.30 6.94 5.84
C ALA A 117 3.36 5.94 5.16
N VAL A 118 3.91 5.07 4.30
CA VAL A 118 3.15 3.98 3.69
C VAL A 118 3.44 2.67 4.42
N VAL A 119 2.38 1.96 4.80
CA VAL A 119 2.43 0.65 5.42
C VAL A 119 1.98 -0.39 4.40
N ASP A 120 2.83 -1.36 4.11
CA ASP A 120 2.60 -2.32 3.04
C ASP A 120 2.81 -3.77 3.52
N PRO A 121 1.73 -4.54 3.74
CA PRO A 121 1.80 -5.93 4.19
C PRO A 121 2.20 -6.95 3.13
N ALA A 122 2.16 -6.57 1.85
CA ALA A 122 2.39 -7.46 0.72
C ALA A 122 1.67 -8.83 0.77
N TYR A 123 0.41 -8.82 1.23
CA TYR A 123 -0.37 -10.02 1.48
C TYR A 123 -1.75 -9.92 0.80
N THR A 124 -2.07 -10.89 -0.04
CA THR A 124 -3.35 -10.96 -0.76
C THR A 124 -4.50 -11.07 0.24
N GLY A 125 -5.57 -10.29 0.03
CA GLY A 125 -6.67 -10.18 0.99
C GLY A 125 -6.57 -8.95 1.89
N ILE A 126 -5.47 -8.21 1.85
CA ILE A 126 -5.20 -7.06 2.71
C ILE A 126 -4.86 -5.85 1.85
N MET A 127 -5.31 -4.67 2.30
CA MET A 127 -4.97 -3.42 1.64
C MET A 127 -3.45 -3.26 1.51
N ARG A 128 -2.99 -3.08 0.27
CA ARG A 128 -1.62 -2.73 -0.09
C ARG A 128 -1.42 -1.22 -0.01
N ASN A 129 -0.17 -0.80 0.22
CA ASN A 129 0.24 0.61 0.14
C ASN A 129 -0.61 1.58 1.01
N ALA A 130 -1.01 1.19 2.21
CA ALA A 130 -1.86 2.03 3.06
C ALA A 130 -1.07 3.26 3.56
N ALA A 131 -1.45 4.46 3.15
CA ALA A 131 -0.88 5.68 3.72
C ALA A 131 -1.41 5.89 5.14
N VAL A 132 -0.53 6.23 6.09
CA VAL A 132 -0.87 6.41 7.50
C VAL A 132 -0.25 7.72 8.00
N SER A 133 -1.07 8.62 8.55
CA SER A 133 -0.60 9.87 9.13
C SER A 133 0.28 9.63 10.36
N ILE A 134 1.37 10.39 10.46
CA ILE A 134 2.23 10.47 11.63
C ILE A 134 1.64 11.53 12.56
N VAL A 135 0.96 11.09 13.61
CA VAL A 135 0.34 11.98 14.61
C VAL A 135 1.11 11.83 15.92
N ASN A 136 1.59 12.96 16.48
CA ASN A 136 2.39 12.96 17.71
C ASN A 136 3.58 11.98 17.66
N ASN A 137 4.33 12.01 16.55
CA ASN A 137 5.44 11.09 16.26
C ASN A 137 5.04 9.61 16.32
N THR A 138 3.79 9.28 16.00
CA THR A 138 3.29 7.90 15.98
C THR A 138 2.61 7.57 14.67
N ILE A 139 3.02 6.45 14.06
CA ILE A 139 2.31 5.78 12.96
C ILE A 139 1.42 4.70 13.60
N ALA A 140 0.11 4.89 13.58
CA ALA A 140 -0.83 3.94 14.18
C ALA A 140 -2.06 3.71 13.31
N GLY A 141 -2.44 2.46 13.13
CA GLY A 141 -3.59 2.10 12.31
C GLY A 141 -3.85 0.60 12.30
N THR A 142 -5.04 0.25 11.83
CA THR A 142 -5.40 -1.13 11.48
C THR A 142 -5.54 -1.22 9.97
N ILE A 143 -4.85 -2.19 9.37
CA ILE A 143 -4.94 -2.50 7.94
C ILE A 143 -5.71 -3.81 7.79
N GLY A 144 -6.73 -3.83 6.95
CA GLY A 144 -7.65 -4.96 6.81
C GLY A 144 -8.79 -4.91 7.82
N GLY A 145 -9.29 -6.09 8.21
CA GLY A 145 -10.53 -6.24 8.96
C GLY A 145 -11.78 -6.05 8.08
N ASN A 146 -12.95 -6.23 8.68
CA ASN A 146 -14.22 -6.16 7.96
C ASN A 146 -14.53 -4.76 7.36
N ALA A 147 -14.00 -3.70 7.96
CA ALA A 147 -14.10 -2.32 7.47
C ALA A 147 -13.01 -1.98 6.43
N GLY A 148 -12.02 -2.87 6.24
CA GLY A 148 -10.87 -2.70 5.35
C GLY A 148 -9.71 -1.92 5.95
N TYR A 149 -9.96 -0.95 6.83
CA TYR A 149 -8.95 -0.22 7.60
C TYR A 149 -9.56 0.57 8.77
N ALA A 150 -8.72 1.04 9.70
CA ALA A 150 -9.09 1.97 10.77
C ALA A 150 -7.89 2.76 11.30
N GLY A 151 -8.14 3.76 12.16
CA GLY A 151 -7.11 4.60 12.78
C GLY A 151 -6.64 5.71 11.83
N ASN A 152 -5.34 6.01 11.83
CA ASN A 152 -4.78 7.15 11.07
C ASN A 152 -4.54 6.85 9.59
N VAL A 153 -5.21 5.84 9.03
CA VAL A 153 -5.09 5.49 7.60
C VAL A 153 -5.74 6.59 6.76
N ILE A 154 -5.02 7.04 5.74
CA ILE A 154 -5.44 8.08 4.81
C ILE A 154 -5.95 7.39 3.53
N PRO A 155 -7.27 7.24 3.34
CA PRO A 155 -7.80 6.63 2.13
C PRO A 155 -7.47 7.47 0.89
N ASN A 156 -7.19 6.80 -0.23
CA ASN A 156 -6.97 7.41 -1.55
C ASN A 156 -5.81 8.43 -1.57
N SER A 157 -4.81 8.23 -0.72
CA SER A 157 -3.64 9.12 -0.64
C SER A 157 -2.74 9.02 -1.87
N PRO A 158 -2.16 10.14 -2.36
CA PRO A 158 -1.12 10.11 -3.39
C PRO A 158 0.12 9.29 -3.02
N LEU A 159 0.43 9.19 -1.72
CA LEU A 159 1.53 8.35 -1.24
C LEU A 159 1.29 6.88 -1.50
N SER A 160 0.03 6.45 -1.60
CA SER A 160 -0.37 5.06 -1.88
C SER A 160 -0.19 4.65 -3.35
N GLY A 161 0.24 5.57 -4.23
CA GLY A 161 0.40 5.31 -5.66
C GLY A 161 -0.92 5.16 -6.42
N ARG A 162 -2.05 5.45 -5.76
CA ARG A 162 -3.42 5.16 -6.22
C ARG A 162 -4.29 6.39 -6.06
N VAL A 163 -4.03 7.39 -6.89
CA VAL A 163 -4.84 8.61 -6.91
C VAL A 163 -6.02 8.42 -7.86
N ALA A 164 -7.14 9.05 -7.53
CA ALA A 164 -8.18 9.34 -8.51
C ALA A 164 -7.67 10.27 -9.60
N LEU A 165 -6.91 9.72 -10.54
CA LEU A 165 -6.67 10.40 -11.80
C LEU A 165 -7.99 10.37 -12.56
N GLY A 166 -8.64 11.52 -12.66
CA GLY A 166 -9.67 11.74 -13.67
C GLY A 166 -8.99 11.56 -15.02
N VAL A 167 -9.09 10.35 -15.57
CA VAL A 167 -8.65 10.11 -16.94
C VAL A 167 -9.65 10.81 -17.83
N SER A 168 -9.35 12.07 -18.18
CA SER A 168 -9.92 12.75 -19.32
C SER A 168 -9.33 12.12 -20.58
N GLY A 169 -9.77 10.91 -20.89
CA GLY A 169 -9.38 10.15 -22.08
C GLY A 169 -10.41 10.36 -23.17
N THR A 170 -10.01 11.12 -24.18
CA THR A 170 -10.70 11.32 -25.46
C THR A 170 -11.08 10.00 -26.13
N THR A 171 -12.29 9.97 -26.68
CA THR A 171 -12.89 8.96 -27.57
C THR A 171 -11.90 8.29 -28.53
N LEU A 172 -11.89 6.95 -28.60
CA LEU A 172 -12.16 6.12 -29.80
C LEU A 172 -12.33 4.63 -29.40
N ARG A 173 -13.27 3.94 -30.05
CA ARG A 173 -13.88 2.63 -29.71
C ARG A 173 -13.10 1.41 -30.23
N PRO A 174 -13.31 0.22 -29.63
CA PRO A 174 -13.58 -1.02 -30.38
C PRO A 174 -15.07 -1.47 -30.28
N MET A 175 -15.50 -2.34 -31.19
CA MET A 175 -16.90 -2.77 -31.44
C MET A 175 -17.58 -3.63 -30.34
N ILE A 176 -17.00 -3.78 -29.15
CA ILE A 176 -17.61 -4.60 -28.08
C ILE A 176 -18.58 -3.73 -27.28
N PHE A 177 -19.84 -4.19 -27.15
CA PHE A 177 -20.82 -3.50 -26.33
C PHE A 177 -20.62 -3.88 -24.85
N TYR A 178 -20.30 -2.91 -24.00
CA TYR A 178 -20.40 -3.09 -22.56
C TYR A 178 -21.87 -3.02 -22.15
N SER A 179 -22.31 -4.03 -21.42
CA SER A 179 -23.58 -4.01 -20.72
C SER A 179 -23.32 -4.12 -19.22
N TYR A 180 -24.08 -3.40 -18.42
CA TYR A 180 -23.94 -3.46 -16.97
C TYR A 180 -25.00 -4.40 -16.42
N ILE A 181 -24.61 -5.30 -15.51
CA ILE A 181 -25.60 -6.18 -14.85
C ILE A 181 -26.50 -5.43 -13.87
N GLY A 182 -26.16 -4.18 -13.53
CA GLY A 182 -27.01 -3.25 -12.79
C GLY A 182 -26.35 -1.88 -12.59
N THR A 183 -26.96 -1.04 -11.76
CA THR A 183 -26.43 0.30 -11.44
C THR A 183 -25.29 0.26 -10.41
N TYR A 184 -24.53 1.35 -10.33
CA TYR A 184 -23.39 1.50 -9.42
C TYR A 184 -23.35 2.91 -8.79
N ASP A 185 -22.60 3.07 -7.70
CA ASP A 185 -22.41 4.35 -7.01
C ASP A 185 -21.32 5.24 -7.67
N SER A 186 -21.05 6.41 -7.11
CA SER A 186 -20.04 7.34 -7.65
C SER A 186 -18.59 6.82 -7.58
N GLN A 187 -18.34 5.72 -6.88
CA GLN A 187 -17.04 5.06 -6.82
C GLN A 187 -16.98 3.81 -7.72
N GLY A 188 -18.04 3.51 -8.47
CA GLY A 188 -18.12 2.34 -9.34
C GLY A 188 -18.43 1.05 -8.58
N LYS A 189 -18.90 1.13 -7.32
CA LYS A 189 -19.36 -0.03 -6.57
C LYS A 189 -20.78 -0.40 -6.98
N PRO A 190 -21.04 -1.68 -7.29
CA PRO A 190 -22.38 -2.19 -7.58
C PRO A 190 -23.43 -1.92 -6.50
N ASN A 191 -24.66 -1.57 -6.93
CA ASN A 191 -25.83 -1.43 -6.05
C ASN A 191 -26.59 -2.75 -5.84
N TYR A 192 -26.11 -3.85 -6.44
CA TYR A 192 -26.75 -5.17 -6.47
C TYR A 192 -25.86 -6.24 -5.79
N LEU A 193 -25.11 -5.82 -4.77
CA LEU A 193 -24.39 -6.74 -3.91
C LEU A 193 -25.38 -7.56 -3.09
N GLU A 194 -25.04 -8.82 -2.83
CA GLU A 194 -25.71 -9.61 -1.81
C GLU A 194 -25.69 -8.87 -0.46
N PRO A 195 -26.78 -8.94 0.32
CA PRO A 195 -26.92 -8.16 1.55
C PRO A 195 -25.89 -8.53 2.62
N VAL A 196 -25.33 -9.74 2.54
CA VAL A 196 -24.32 -10.25 3.45
C VAL A 196 -23.06 -10.55 2.66
N ASN A 197 -21.94 -9.97 3.09
CA ASN A 197 -20.63 -10.29 2.54
C ASN A 197 -20.26 -11.74 2.87
N GLN A 198 -19.71 -12.45 1.88
CA GLN A 198 -19.15 -13.77 2.10
C GLN A 198 -17.93 -13.70 3.02
N VAL A 199 -17.86 -14.62 3.98
CA VAL A 199 -16.75 -14.68 4.91
C VAL A 199 -15.54 -15.27 4.19
N ILE A 200 -14.51 -14.46 3.99
CA ILE A 200 -13.23 -14.91 3.47
C ILE A 200 -12.39 -15.43 4.64
N SER A 201 -12.39 -16.75 4.81
CA SER A 201 -11.64 -17.38 5.90
C SER A 201 -10.14 -17.16 5.80
N ASN A 202 -9.46 -17.11 6.94
CA ASN A 202 -7.99 -17.04 6.98
C ASN A 202 -7.31 -18.24 6.28
N THR A 203 -7.92 -19.43 6.31
CA THR A 203 -7.42 -20.60 5.58
C THR A 203 -7.44 -20.37 4.07
N LEU A 204 -8.53 -19.82 3.53
CA LEU A 204 -8.61 -19.46 2.12
C LEU A 204 -7.54 -18.41 1.77
N LEU A 205 -7.36 -17.38 2.61
CA LEU A 205 -6.32 -16.38 2.39
C LEU A 205 -4.91 -16.96 2.43
N THR A 206 -4.64 -17.88 3.35
CA THR A 206 -3.34 -18.57 3.44
C THR A 206 -3.08 -19.36 2.16
N ASN A 207 -4.08 -20.10 1.67
CA ASN A 207 -3.97 -20.84 0.42
C ASN A 207 -3.78 -19.90 -0.78
N LEU A 208 -4.48 -18.77 -0.82
CA LEU A 208 -4.31 -17.77 -1.87
C LEU A 208 -2.90 -17.17 -1.84
N ASN A 209 -2.34 -16.86 -0.68
CA ASN A 209 -0.98 -16.32 -0.59
C ASN A 209 0.10 -17.36 -0.90
N ALA A 210 -0.17 -18.66 -0.70
CA ALA A 210 0.73 -19.72 -1.14
C ALA A 210 0.67 -19.94 -2.67
N SER A 211 -0.53 -19.89 -3.25
CA SER A 211 -0.78 -20.17 -4.67
C SER A 211 -0.60 -18.95 -5.57
N LEU A 212 -0.86 -17.75 -5.08
CA LEU A 212 -0.82 -16.48 -5.82
C LEU A 212 -0.18 -15.39 -4.95
N PRO A 213 1.09 -15.56 -4.51
CA PRO A 213 1.74 -14.57 -3.67
C PRO A 213 1.85 -13.23 -4.39
N GLU A 214 1.48 -12.17 -3.68
CA GLU A 214 1.46 -10.83 -4.23
C GLU A 214 2.86 -10.38 -4.71
N GLY A 215 2.92 -9.71 -5.86
CA GLY A 215 4.19 -9.28 -6.47
C GLY A 215 5.04 -10.41 -7.09
N ARG A 216 4.56 -11.66 -7.12
CA ARG A 216 5.21 -12.78 -7.81
C ARG A 216 4.42 -13.14 -9.07
N ALA A 217 5.08 -13.04 -10.23
CA ALA A 217 4.44 -13.40 -11.49
C ALA A 217 4.09 -14.89 -11.53
N VAL A 218 2.81 -15.20 -11.83
CA VAL A 218 2.32 -16.58 -11.93
C VAL A 218 3.09 -17.39 -12.97
N SER A 219 3.46 -16.76 -14.10
CA SER A 219 4.26 -17.39 -15.16
C SER A 219 5.66 -17.85 -14.72
N ILE A 220 6.16 -17.36 -13.59
CA ILE A 220 7.46 -17.73 -13.03
C ILE A 220 7.28 -18.63 -11.80
N TYR A 221 6.37 -18.27 -10.89
CA TYR A 221 6.24 -18.92 -9.59
C TYR A 221 5.35 -20.17 -9.64
N HIS A 222 4.30 -20.17 -10.48
CA HIS A 222 3.38 -21.30 -10.69
C HIS A 222 3.02 -21.46 -12.18
N PRO A 223 3.99 -21.69 -13.07
CA PRO A 223 3.75 -21.74 -14.52
C PRO A 223 2.75 -22.82 -14.93
N THR A 224 2.60 -23.87 -14.11
CA THR A 224 1.67 -24.97 -14.35
C THR A 224 0.21 -24.53 -14.34
N TYR A 225 -0.13 -23.40 -13.72
CA TYR A 225 -1.49 -22.85 -13.72
C TYR A 225 -1.89 -22.25 -15.08
N LEU A 226 -0.93 -22.03 -15.97
CA LEU A 226 -1.12 -21.42 -17.28
C LEU A 226 -0.90 -22.41 -18.43
N LEU A 227 -0.85 -23.71 -18.15
CA LEU A 227 -0.73 -24.74 -19.18
C LEU A 227 -2.00 -24.76 -20.05
N GLN A 228 -1.84 -25.10 -21.33
CA GLN A 228 -2.93 -25.08 -22.30
C GLN A 228 -4.10 -26.01 -21.96
N ASN A 229 -3.88 -27.04 -21.13
CA ASN A 229 -4.90 -27.99 -20.71
C ASN A 229 -5.57 -27.62 -19.38
N VAL A 230 -5.21 -26.49 -18.77
CA VAL A 230 -5.92 -25.96 -17.60
C VAL A 230 -7.14 -25.20 -18.09
N GLU A 231 -8.32 -25.61 -17.61
CA GLU A 231 -9.54 -24.88 -17.90
C GLU A 231 -9.52 -23.52 -17.19
N THR A 232 -9.76 -22.45 -17.95
CA THR A 232 -9.75 -21.06 -17.47
C THR A 232 -11.15 -20.43 -17.46
N ASN A 233 -12.16 -21.18 -17.91
CA ASN A 233 -13.55 -20.77 -18.00
C ASN A 233 -14.42 -21.62 -17.08
N LEU A 234 -15.57 -21.08 -16.69
CA LEU A 234 -16.56 -21.84 -15.93
C LEU A 234 -17.51 -22.57 -16.88
N ASN A 235 -17.40 -23.90 -16.96
CA ASN A 235 -18.28 -24.74 -17.78
C ASN A 235 -19.49 -25.21 -16.96
N ILE A 236 -20.69 -24.78 -17.34
CA ILE A 236 -21.94 -25.11 -16.64
C ILE A 236 -22.42 -26.49 -17.11
N ALA A 237 -22.17 -27.51 -16.30
CA ALA A 237 -22.58 -28.90 -16.59
C ALA A 237 -24.07 -29.16 -16.31
N SER A 238 -24.66 -28.41 -15.39
CA SER A 238 -26.07 -28.48 -15.00
C SER A 238 -26.58 -27.07 -14.70
N ALA A 239 -27.90 -26.84 -14.86
CA ALA A 239 -28.47 -25.53 -14.57
C ALA A 239 -28.09 -25.05 -13.16
N SER A 240 -27.42 -23.90 -13.07
CA SER A 240 -26.78 -23.43 -11.83
C SER A 240 -26.86 -21.92 -11.68
N ASP A 241 -27.02 -21.45 -10.45
CA ASP A 241 -26.77 -20.06 -10.09
C ASP A 241 -25.28 -19.82 -9.90
N VAL A 242 -24.76 -18.76 -10.51
CA VAL A 242 -23.35 -18.39 -10.43
C VAL A 242 -23.19 -17.09 -9.65
N TYR A 243 -22.24 -17.09 -8.73
CA TYR A 243 -21.90 -15.96 -7.88
C TYR A 243 -20.43 -15.57 -8.09
N PHE A 244 -20.17 -14.27 -8.10
CA PHE A 244 -18.84 -13.68 -8.10
C PHE A 244 -18.57 -13.05 -6.73
N THR A 245 -17.46 -13.42 -6.09
CA THR A 245 -17.06 -12.84 -4.80
C THR A 245 -15.74 -12.11 -4.94
N PHE A 246 -15.71 -10.83 -4.59
CA PHE A 246 -14.49 -10.04 -4.55
C PHE A 246 -13.67 -10.39 -3.31
N VAL A 247 -12.44 -10.88 -3.50
CA VAL A 247 -11.54 -11.21 -2.38
C VAL A 247 -10.62 -10.03 -2.09
N SER A 248 -9.89 -9.54 -3.10
CA SER A 248 -8.90 -8.49 -2.93
C SER A 248 -8.43 -7.96 -4.29
N GLU A 249 -7.66 -6.89 -4.25
CA GLU A 249 -6.91 -6.35 -5.38
C GLU A 249 -5.55 -5.84 -4.89
N GLY A 250 -4.55 -5.93 -5.77
CA GLY A 250 -3.19 -5.42 -5.55
C GLY A 250 -2.68 -4.55 -6.71
N ALA A 251 -3.54 -4.18 -7.66
CA ALA A 251 -3.14 -3.50 -8.89
C ALA A 251 -3.22 -1.98 -8.77
N GLY A 252 -2.17 -1.24 -9.14
CA GLY A 252 -2.19 0.24 -9.14
C GLY A 252 -3.21 0.89 -10.10
N PHE A 253 -3.92 0.09 -10.90
CA PHE A 253 -4.93 0.52 -11.86
C PHE A 253 -6.36 0.32 -11.35
N ARG A 254 -7.26 1.17 -11.84
CA ARG A 254 -8.70 1.06 -11.58
C ARG A 254 -9.34 0.16 -12.63
N ASN A 255 -9.14 -1.14 -12.44
CA ASN A 255 -9.59 -2.15 -13.39
C ASN A 255 -11.11 -2.33 -13.30
N SER A 256 -11.72 -2.71 -14.43
CA SER A 256 -13.10 -3.19 -14.46
C SER A 256 -13.10 -4.70 -14.72
N ILE A 257 -14.05 -5.42 -14.14
CA ILE A 257 -14.21 -6.88 -14.31
C ILE A 257 -15.51 -7.13 -15.05
N ALA A 258 -15.46 -7.98 -16.07
CA ALA A 258 -16.61 -8.38 -16.85
C ALA A 258 -16.63 -9.89 -17.11
N TYR A 259 -17.74 -10.39 -17.60
CA TYR A 259 -17.85 -11.74 -18.16
C TYR A 259 -18.56 -11.72 -19.51
N PHE A 260 -18.42 -12.81 -20.24
CA PHE A 260 -19.21 -13.13 -21.43
C PHE A 260 -19.55 -14.61 -21.40
N THR A 261 -20.56 -14.99 -22.16
CA THR A 261 -21.00 -16.39 -22.25
C THR A 261 -20.93 -16.89 -23.68
N TYR A 262 -20.70 -18.19 -23.83
CA TYR A 262 -20.71 -18.87 -25.12
C TYR A 262 -21.15 -20.33 -24.92
N PRO A 263 -21.65 -21.02 -25.97
CA PRO A 263 -21.96 -22.45 -25.87
C PRO A 263 -20.70 -23.26 -25.54
N THR A 264 -20.81 -24.21 -24.61
CA THR A 264 -19.68 -25.06 -24.21
C THR A 264 -19.14 -25.84 -25.42
N GLY A 265 -17.82 -25.85 -25.57
CA GLY A 265 -17.13 -26.47 -26.71
C GLY A 265 -16.96 -25.56 -27.93
N THR A 266 -17.50 -24.34 -27.90
CA THR A 266 -17.32 -23.33 -28.98
C THR A 266 -16.72 -22.03 -28.43
N PRO A 267 -15.51 -22.03 -27.86
CA PRO A 267 -14.90 -20.83 -27.33
C PRO A 267 -14.64 -19.78 -28.42
N PRO A 268 -14.87 -18.48 -28.15
CA PRO A 268 -14.44 -17.41 -29.05
C PRO A 268 -12.94 -17.51 -29.32
N GLN A 269 -12.58 -17.50 -30.60
CA GLN A 269 -11.20 -17.58 -31.07
C GLN A 269 -10.48 -16.23 -31.01
N ASN A 270 -11.24 -15.14 -30.96
CA ASN A 270 -10.73 -13.78 -30.82
C ASN A 270 -11.79 -12.85 -30.24
N THR A 271 -11.38 -11.64 -29.87
CA THR A 271 -12.24 -10.65 -29.21
C THR A 271 -13.41 -10.17 -30.06
N SER A 272 -13.33 -10.24 -31.40
CA SER A 272 -14.43 -9.80 -32.27
C SER A 272 -15.61 -10.78 -32.30
N GLN A 273 -15.42 -12.00 -31.80
CA GLN A 273 -16.49 -13.00 -31.63
C GLN A 273 -17.20 -12.86 -30.27
N ILE A 274 -16.82 -11.86 -29.46
CA ILE A 274 -17.49 -11.56 -28.20
C ILE A 274 -18.45 -10.40 -28.46
N ASP A 275 -19.75 -10.73 -28.54
CA ASP A 275 -20.80 -9.75 -28.86
C ASP A 275 -20.94 -8.67 -27.77
N SER A 276 -20.85 -9.07 -26.50
CA SER A 276 -20.95 -8.16 -25.36
C SER A 276 -20.16 -8.64 -24.16
N LEU A 277 -19.65 -7.67 -23.39
CA LEU A 277 -19.07 -7.90 -22.08
C LEU A 277 -20.04 -7.37 -21.02
N HIS A 278 -20.45 -8.26 -20.11
CA HIS A 278 -21.29 -7.95 -18.98
C HIS A 278 -20.41 -7.50 -17.81
N ILE A 279 -20.39 -6.19 -17.53
CA ILE A 279 -19.61 -5.58 -16.45
C ILE A 279 -20.15 -6.07 -15.10
N ILE A 280 -19.30 -6.78 -14.36
CA ILE A 280 -19.52 -7.23 -12.97
C ILE A 280 -19.12 -6.13 -12.00
N LEU A 281 -17.89 -5.62 -12.14
CA LEU A 281 -17.34 -4.56 -11.31
C LEU A 281 -16.91 -3.40 -12.21
N PRO A 282 -17.62 -2.26 -12.19
CA PRO A 282 -17.16 -1.06 -12.86
C PRO A 282 -15.80 -0.59 -12.34
N ASN A 283 -15.59 -0.64 -11.02
CA ASN A 283 -14.31 -0.34 -10.38
C ASN A 283 -13.93 -1.44 -9.38
N ALA A 284 -12.90 -2.22 -9.69
CA ALA A 284 -12.40 -3.33 -8.88
C ALA A 284 -11.37 -2.88 -7.82
N SER A 285 -11.52 -1.68 -7.27
CA SER A 285 -10.62 -1.13 -6.24
C SER A 285 -11.18 -1.28 -4.83
N LEU A 286 -10.29 -1.63 -3.88
CA LEU A 286 -10.61 -1.74 -2.46
C LEU A 286 -11.05 -0.39 -1.88
N ASN A 287 -11.83 -0.46 -0.79
CA ASN A 287 -12.17 0.70 0.05
C ASN A 287 -10.92 1.45 0.48
N GLY A 288 -10.81 2.73 0.14
CA GLY A 288 -9.64 3.56 0.45
C GLY A 288 -8.42 3.34 -0.46
N SER A 289 -8.56 2.54 -1.52
CA SER A 289 -7.54 2.22 -2.53
C SER A 289 -7.98 2.65 -3.94
N GLY A 290 -8.79 3.71 -4.03
CA GLY A 290 -9.37 4.22 -5.27
C GLY A 290 -10.80 3.73 -5.55
N GLY A 291 -11.39 2.93 -4.66
CA GLY A 291 -12.77 2.47 -4.74
C GLY A 291 -13.41 2.28 -3.35
N SER A 292 -14.47 1.48 -3.29
CA SER A 292 -15.28 1.24 -2.09
C SER A 292 -15.67 -0.23 -1.89
N LEU A 293 -15.02 -1.16 -2.60
CA LEU A 293 -15.22 -2.60 -2.43
C LEU A 293 -14.62 -3.10 -1.13
N LEU A 294 -15.31 -4.04 -0.51
CA LEU A 294 -14.84 -4.80 0.65
C LEU A 294 -14.70 -6.26 0.26
N SER A 295 -13.70 -6.94 0.83
CA SER A 295 -13.58 -8.39 0.71
C SER A 295 -14.87 -9.09 1.13
N GLY A 296 -15.31 -10.07 0.34
CA GLY A 296 -16.57 -10.76 0.52
C GLY A 296 -17.76 -10.09 -0.16
N ASN A 297 -17.63 -8.88 -0.73
CA ASN A 297 -18.68 -8.32 -1.58
C ASN A 297 -19.00 -9.34 -2.70
N THR A 298 -20.25 -9.78 -2.75
CA THR A 298 -20.69 -10.89 -3.58
C THR A 298 -21.82 -10.44 -4.49
N ILE A 299 -21.80 -10.92 -5.73
CA ILE A 299 -22.76 -10.57 -6.78
C ILE A 299 -23.28 -11.87 -7.38
N ARG A 300 -24.61 -12.01 -7.45
CA ARG A 300 -25.22 -13.05 -8.28
C ARG A 300 -25.14 -12.64 -9.75
N LEU A 301 -24.41 -13.39 -10.56
CA LEU A 301 -24.33 -13.15 -12.01
C LEU A 301 -25.61 -13.58 -12.74
N GLY A 302 -26.29 -14.61 -12.21
CA GLY A 302 -27.55 -15.12 -12.76
C GLY A 302 -27.62 -16.65 -12.71
N SER A 303 -28.68 -17.18 -13.33
CA SER A 303 -28.84 -18.62 -13.56
C SER A 303 -28.41 -18.95 -14.98
N PHE A 304 -27.58 -19.97 -15.14
CA PHE A 304 -27.06 -20.42 -16.43
C PHE A 304 -27.50 -21.85 -16.70
N ALA A 305 -27.89 -22.15 -17.93
CA ALA A 305 -28.29 -23.49 -18.34
C ALA A 305 -27.07 -24.39 -18.58
N ALA A 306 -27.28 -25.71 -18.52
CA ALA A 306 -26.28 -26.69 -18.91
C ALA A 306 -25.79 -26.43 -20.36
N GLY A 307 -24.50 -26.62 -20.61
CA GLY A 307 -23.88 -26.36 -21.91
C GLY A 307 -23.57 -24.88 -22.18
N THR A 308 -23.58 -24.04 -21.14
CA THR A 308 -23.07 -22.66 -21.20
C THR A 308 -21.68 -22.59 -20.58
N SER A 309 -20.75 -21.90 -21.22
CA SER A 309 -19.45 -21.56 -20.66
C SER A 309 -19.36 -20.06 -20.38
N ILE A 310 -18.73 -19.70 -19.27
CA ILE A 310 -18.53 -18.31 -18.84
C ILE A 310 -17.04 -17.99 -18.88
N GLY A 311 -16.67 -17.03 -19.73
CA GLY A 311 -15.34 -16.44 -19.76
C GLY A 311 -15.30 -15.11 -19.01
N PHE A 312 -14.16 -14.78 -18.41
CA PHE A 312 -13.95 -13.53 -17.68
C PHE A 312 -13.02 -12.59 -18.45
N ALA A 313 -13.25 -11.29 -18.30
CA ALA A 313 -12.42 -10.24 -18.87
C ALA A 313 -12.01 -9.23 -17.79
N LEU A 314 -10.72 -8.90 -17.79
CA LEU A 314 -10.15 -7.79 -17.04
C LEU A 314 -9.95 -6.62 -18.01
N LEU A 315 -10.60 -5.49 -17.76
CA LEU A 315 -10.37 -4.25 -18.50
C LEU A 315 -9.41 -3.38 -17.67
N ALA A 316 -8.14 -3.34 -18.09
CA ALA A 316 -7.09 -2.70 -17.33
C ALA A 316 -7.27 -1.18 -17.30
N ASN A 317 -7.27 -0.57 -16.11
CA ASN A 317 -7.46 0.87 -15.90
C ASN A 317 -8.67 1.48 -16.63
N ALA A 318 -9.74 0.71 -16.79
CA ALA A 318 -10.88 1.11 -17.59
C ALA A 318 -11.86 2.05 -16.85
N TRP A 319 -11.81 2.13 -15.53
CA TRP A 319 -12.71 3.00 -14.77
C TRP A 319 -12.27 4.48 -14.81
N SER A 320 -13.07 5.34 -15.45
CA SER A 320 -12.77 6.77 -15.60
C SER A 320 -13.10 7.61 -14.35
N GLY A 321 -13.76 7.03 -13.35
CA GLY A 321 -14.41 7.75 -12.26
C GLY A 321 -15.92 7.94 -12.46
N THR A 322 -16.43 7.73 -13.68
CA THR A 322 -17.88 7.85 -13.98
C THR A 322 -18.42 6.64 -14.73
N ALA A 323 -17.62 6.01 -15.58
CA ALA A 323 -18.02 4.86 -16.38
C ALA A 323 -16.82 3.98 -16.74
N VAL A 324 -17.10 2.77 -17.22
CA VAL A 324 -16.10 1.90 -17.84
C VAL A 324 -15.81 2.40 -19.26
N GLY A 325 -14.56 2.80 -19.48
CA GLY A 325 -14.00 3.16 -20.78
C GLY A 325 -13.22 2.00 -21.43
N SER A 326 -12.38 2.32 -22.40
CA SER A 326 -11.66 1.31 -23.19
C SER A 326 -10.56 0.57 -22.42
N GLY A 327 -10.04 1.17 -21.34
CA GLY A 327 -8.84 0.66 -20.66
C GLY A 327 -7.59 0.68 -21.55
N TYR A 328 -6.56 -0.05 -21.11
CA TYR A 328 -5.34 -0.35 -21.87
C TYR A 328 -5.41 -1.72 -22.56
#